data_AF-A0A4Q3B2B8-F1
#
_entry.id   AF-A0A4Q3B2B8-F1
#
_cell.length_a   1.000
_cell.length_b   1.000
_cell.length_c   1.000
_cell.angle_alpha   90.00
_cell.angle_beta   90.00
_cell.angle_gamma   90.00
#
_symmetry.space_group_name_H-M   'P 1'
#
loop_
_entity.id
_entity.type
_entity.pdbx_description
1 polymer ?
#
loop_
_entity_poly.entity_id
_entity_poly.type
_entity_poly.pdbx_seq_one_letter_code
_entity_poly.pdbx_strand_id
1 'polypeptide(L)'
;MMLKKYFTLLFLLVISIQAVQAQGIEFFHGSWAEAKAEAKKQNKPIFMDAFTTWCGPCKRMAANVFTKAEVGDYFNKNFVNYKLDMEKGDGPAVAKEFKVEFYPTYLFFTPDGELMHKAMGAKGPEDFIKDGQTAADPNSNLYGQVKRFKNGDRDPKFVESFLSKLGDLDQNMQKDVLDTYWKGKKMTDLLEPANWAIFRDHETDILSERYKYVFDNRKAFYDKFGKNDVDGSLINKAGPQMQTALQTGDEVLYNRVREVLLTSDKKEVKKFTANSEVLFKLVKKDYKNFNKLANAYVTEHIAGSAEDLNQLAWAVYQNTDDKESLSNAENWAKKSVELKKNYANTDTYASVLYKNK
;
A
#
# COMPACT_ATOMS: atom_id res chain seq x y z
N MET A 1 -54.46 -20.07 55.21
CA MET A 1 -53.94 -20.66 53.96
C MET A 1 -53.89 -19.66 52.78
N MET A 2 -53.61 -18.37 53.05
CA MET A 2 -53.57 -17.32 52.01
C MET A 2 -52.23 -16.56 51.93
N LEU A 3 -51.36 -16.65 52.95
CA LEU A 3 -50.07 -15.95 52.95
C LEU A 3 -48.96 -16.64 52.12
N LYS A 4 -49.06 -17.95 51.84
CA LYS A 4 -48.06 -18.69 51.05
C LYS A 4 -48.15 -18.46 49.54
N LYS A 5 -49.28 -17.93 49.03
CA LYS A 5 -49.47 -17.70 47.58
C LYS A 5 -48.84 -16.38 47.08
N TYR A 6 -48.61 -15.42 47.97
CA TYR A 6 -47.99 -14.14 47.59
C TYR A 6 -46.46 -14.19 47.56
N PHE A 7 -45.84 -15.10 48.33
CA PHE A 7 -44.39 -15.28 48.31
C PHE A 7 -43.90 -15.96 47.02
N THR A 8 -44.71 -16.83 46.42
CA THR A 8 -44.38 -17.48 45.14
C THR A 8 -44.58 -16.54 43.95
N LEU A 9 -45.50 -15.57 44.04
CA LEU A 9 -45.69 -14.55 43.01
C LEU A 9 -44.59 -13.47 43.03
N LEU A 10 -44.02 -13.17 44.21
CA LEU A 10 -42.89 -12.23 44.31
C LEU A 10 -41.57 -12.86 43.84
N PHE A 11 -41.42 -14.18 43.94
CA PHE A 11 -40.22 -14.89 43.49
C PHE A 11 -40.16 -15.11 41.96
N LEU A 12 -41.32 -15.08 41.29
CA LEU A 12 -41.41 -15.18 39.83
C LEU A 12 -41.23 -13.83 39.11
N LEU A 13 -41.30 -12.70 39.82
CA LEU A 13 -41.10 -11.37 39.22
C LEU A 13 -39.63 -10.93 39.16
N VAL A 14 -38.71 -11.66 39.80
CA VAL A 14 -37.29 -11.27 39.94
C VAL A 14 -36.36 -11.99 38.93
N ILE A 15 -36.86 -12.94 38.14
CA ILE A 15 -36.02 -13.76 37.21
C ILE A 15 -36.05 -13.25 35.76
N SER A 16 -36.79 -12.19 35.44
CA SER A 16 -36.80 -11.59 34.11
C SER A 16 -36.12 -10.22 34.09
N ILE A 17 -34.90 -10.14 34.63
CA ILE A 17 -33.89 -9.25 34.04
C ILE A 17 -33.39 -9.98 32.80
N GLN A 18 -34.18 -9.96 31.73
CA GLN A 18 -33.61 -10.23 30.42
C GLN A 18 -32.60 -9.11 30.20
N ALA A 19 -31.33 -9.46 30.18
CA ALA A 19 -30.28 -8.58 29.69
C ALA A 19 -30.78 -8.04 28.36
N VAL A 20 -31.03 -6.73 28.31
CA VAL A 20 -31.21 -6.02 27.04
C VAL A 20 -29.93 -6.31 26.27
N GLN A 21 -29.97 -7.26 25.34
CA GLN A 21 -28.82 -7.51 24.49
C GLN A 21 -28.55 -6.20 23.75
N ALA A 22 -27.36 -5.65 23.99
CA ALA A 22 -26.95 -4.40 23.40
C ALA A 22 -27.15 -4.49 21.89
N GLN A 23 -27.89 -3.54 21.31
CA GLN A 23 -28.18 -3.49 19.88
C GLN A 23 -26.95 -3.11 19.04
N GLY A 24 -25.72 -3.24 19.57
CA GLY A 24 -24.49 -2.81 18.93
C GLY A 24 -23.39 -2.45 19.92
N ILE A 25 -22.34 -1.81 19.41
CA ILE A 25 -21.20 -1.31 20.18
C ILE A 25 -21.64 -0.15 21.07
N GLU A 26 -21.34 -0.26 22.36
CA GLU A 26 -21.52 0.80 23.35
C GLU A 26 -20.25 1.65 23.42
N PHE A 27 -20.33 2.88 22.90
CA PHE A 27 -19.23 3.82 22.91
C PHE A 27 -19.21 4.64 24.20
N PHE A 28 -18.05 4.70 24.84
CA PHE A 28 -17.75 5.58 25.96
C PHE A 28 -17.93 7.04 25.55
N HIS A 29 -18.58 7.81 26.41
CA HIS A 29 -18.81 9.24 26.24
C HIS A 29 -17.95 10.03 27.21
N GLY A 30 -16.98 10.77 26.68
CA GLY A 30 -16.04 11.59 27.44
C GLY A 30 -14.86 11.99 26.57
N SER A 31 -13.86 12.59 27.20
CA SER A 31 -12.57 12.92 26.58
C SER A 31 -11.70 11.67 26.36
N TRP A 32 -10.66 11.80 25.54
CA TRP A 32 -9.68 10.73 25.34
C TRP A 32 -8.97 10.36 26.65
N ALA A 33 -8.69 11.34 27.50
CA ALA A 33 -8.09 11.12 28.81
C ALA A 33 -8.99 10.29 29.73
N GLU A 34 -10.29 10.56 29.75
CA GLU A 34 -11.27 9.81 30.56
C GLU A 34 -11.44 8.38 30.04
N ALA A 35 -11.45 8.17 28.72
CA ALA A 35 -11.50 6.84 28.13
C ALA A 35 -10.28 5.99 28.55
N LYS A 36 -9.07 6.57 28.55
CA LYS A 36 -7.85 5.91 29.06
C LYS A 36 -7.94 5.61 30.55
N ALA A 37 -8.45 6.54 31.36
CA ALA A 37 -8.61 6.32 32.80
C ALA A 37 -9.59 5.18 33.09
N GLU A 38 -10.70 5.11 32.35
CA GLU A 38 -11.69 4.03 32.49
C GLU A 38 -11.13 2.68 32.03
N ALA A 39 -10.41 2.64 30.91
CA ALA A 39 -9.71 1.45 30.43
C ALA A 39 -8.72 0.90 31.45
N LYS A 40 -7.92 1.78 32.06
CA LYS A 40 -6.97 1.41 33.11
C LYS A 40 -7.69 0.89 34.37
N LYS A 41 -8.79 1.52 34.77
CA LYS A 41 -9.61 1.10 35.92
C LYS A 41 -10.25 -0.28 35.70
N GLN A 42 -10.72 -0.55 34.49
CA GLN A 42 -11.30 -1.85 34.13
C GLN A 42 -10.24 -2.91 33.78
N ASN A 43 -8.96 -2.52 33.67
CA ASN A 43 -7.88 -3.32 33.10
C ASN A 43 -8.27 -3.92 31.73
N LYS A 44 -8.84 -3.07 30.87
CA LYS A 44 -9.47 -3.47 29.61
C LYS A 44 -8.86 -2.67 28.45
N PRO A 45 -8.46 -3.32 27.34
CA PRO A 45 -7.97 -2.63 26.15
C PRO A 45 -9.00 -1.62 25.60
N ILE A 46 -8.53 -0.68 24.79
CA ILE A 46 -9.37 0.32 24.14
C ILE A 46 -9.51 -0.02 22.66
N PHE A 47 -10.74 0.04 22.15
CA PHE A 47 -11.01 0.12 20.72
C PHE A 47 -11.38 1.57 20.39
N MET A 48 -10.69 2.19 19.44
CA MET A 48 -11.00 3.54 18.94
C MET A 48 -11.40 3.47 17.47
N ASP A 49 -12.64 3.90 17.18
CA ASP A 49 -13.08 4.27 15.84
C ASP A 49 -12.52 5.66 15.50
N ALA A 50 -11.48 5.71 14.68
CA ALA A 50 -10.90 6.94 14.16
C ALA A 50 -11.62 7.30 12.85
N PHE A 51 -12.49 8.31 12.91
CA PHE A 51 -13.38 8.67 11.81
C PHE A 51 -13.32 10.16 11.49
N THR A 52 -13.95 10.55 10.38
CA THR A 52 -14.28 11.95 10.07
C THR A 52 -15.76 12.06 9.68
N THR A 53 -16.34 13.24 9.86
CA THR A 53 -17.79 13.45 9.61
C THR A 53 -18.19 13.35 8.13
N TRP A 54 -17.27 13.57 7.20
CA TRP A 54 -17.50 13.48 5.76
C TRP A 54 -17.19 12.08 5.20
N CYS A 55 -16.58 11.19 5.98
CA CYS A 55 -16.23 9.84 5.55
C CYS A 55 -17.48 8.97 5.31
N GLY A 56 -17.84 8.77 4.05
CA GLY A 56 -18.95 7.90 3.64
C GLY A 56 -18.82 6.45 4.13
N PRO A 57 -17.67 5.78 3.95
CA PRO A 57 -17.45 4.42 4.46
C PRO A 57 -17.61 4.31 5.99
N CYS A 58 -17.18 5.31 6.76
CA CYS A 58 -17.33 5.34 8.22
C CYS A 58 -18.80 5.34 8.64
N LYS A 59 -19.63 6.17 7.97
CA LYS A 59 -21.08 6.19 8.20
C LYS A 59 -21.73 4.82 7.91
N ARG A 60 -21.25 4.10 6.88
CA ARG A 60 -21.74 2.74 6.60
C ARG A 60 -21.37 1.75 7.70
N MET A 61 -20.16 1.83 8.24
CA MET A 61 -19.75 0.99 9.37
C MET A 61 -20.61 1.25 10.60
N ALA A 62 -20.81 2.53 10.95
CA ALA A 62 -21.65 2.93 12.07
C ALA A 62 -23.11 2.46 11.91
N ALA A 63 -23.68 2.52 10.71
CA ALA A 63 -25.08 2.16 10.47
C ALA A 63 -25.32 0.65 10.34
N ASN A 64 -24.38 -0.09 9.73
CA ASN A 64 -24.61 -1.46 9.29
C ASN A 64 -23.76 -2.51 10.00
N VAL A 65 -22.71 -2.12 10.70
CA VAL A 65 -21.78 -3.05 11.36
C VAL A 65 -21.76 -2.82 12.87
N PHE A 66 -21.59 -1.58 13.32
CA PHE A 66 -21.53 -1.27 14.76
C PHE A 66 -22.87 -1.46 15.46
N THR A 67 -23.98 -1.54 14.73
CA THR A 67 -25.35 -1.82 15.21
C THR A 67 -25.71 -3.31 15.21
N LYS A 68 -24.75 -4.18 14.93
CA LYS A 68 -24.98 -5.63 14.93
C LYS A 68 -24.74 -6.19 16.32
N ALA A 69 -25.65 -7.05 16.78
CA ALA A 69 -25.60 -7.63 18.11
C ALA A 69 -24.32 -8.44 18.31
N GLU A 70 -23.93 -9.26 17.32
CA GLU A 70 -22.71 -10.06 17.36
C GLU A 70 -21.43 -9.22 17.45
N VAL A 71 -21.44 -8.02 16.87
CA VAL A 71 -20.32 -7.06 16.96
C VAL A 71 -20.32 -6.41 18.33
N GLY A 72 -21.47 -5.94 18.81
CA GLY A 72 -21.64 -5.39 20.16
C GLY A 72 -21.20 -6.36 21.24
N ASP A 73 -21.67 -7.61 21.20
CA ASP A 73 -21.35 -8.67 22.16
C ASP A 73 -19.84 -8.89 22.27
N TYR A 74 -19.13 -8.90 21.14
CA TYR A 74 -17.68 -9.06 21.15
C TYR A 74 -16.97 -7.78 21.65
N PHE A 75 -17.27 -6.62 21.08
CA PHE A 75 -16.54 -5.40 21.38
C PHE A 75 -16.82 -4.89 22.80
N ASN A 76 -18.07 -4.89 23.24
CA ASN A 76 -18.46 -4.47 24.59
C ASN A 76 -17.91 -5.41 25.67
N LYS A 77 -17.66 -6.69 25.35
CA LYS A 77 -17.01 -7.62 26.28
C LYS A 77 -15.50 -7.38 26.39
N ASN A 78 -14.83 -7.08 25.27
CA ASN A 78 -13.36 -7.13 25.20
C ASN A 78 -12.68 -5.75 25.25
N PHE A 79 -13.40 -4.67 24.91
CA PHE A 79 -12.82 -3.33 24.83
C PHE A 79 -13.62 -2.26 25.59
N VAL A 80 -12.94 -1.18 25.98
CA VAL A 80 -13.57 0.13 26.15
C VAL A 80 -13.65 0.74 24.77
N ASN A 81 -14.87 0.85 24.22
CA ASN A 81 -15.06 1.36 22.87
C ASN A 81 -15.12 2.89 22.91
N TYR A 82 -14.39 3.54 22.03
CA TYR A 82 -14.31 4.99 21.94
C TYR A 82 -14.39 5.39 20.47
N LYS A 83 -14.94 6.57 20.21
CA LYS A 83 -14.97 7.14 18.87
C LYS A 83 -14.36 8.52 18.93
N LEU A 84 -13.50 8.83 17.97
CA LEU A 84 -12.84 10.12 17.91
C LEU A 84 -12.88 10.66 16.48
N ASP A 85 -13.42 11.86 16.34
CA ASP A 85 -13.37 12.62 15.10
C ASP A 85 -11.95 13.17 14.95
N MET A 86 -11.20 12.66 13.97
CA MET A 86 -9.80 13.02 13.77
C MET A 86 -9.59 14.50 13.39
N GLU A 87 -10.65 15.26 13.10
CA GLU A 87 -10.57 16.69 12.80
C GLU A 87 -10.94 17.60 13.99
N LYS A 88 -11.33 17.04 15.14
CA LYS A 88 -11.83 17.81 16.30
C LYS A 88 -11.20 17.38 17.61
N GLY A 89 -11.12 18.33 18.56
CA GLY A 89 -10.62 18.06 19.92
C GLY A 89 -9.22 17.45 19.89
N ASP A 90 -9.06 16.29 20.53
CA ASP A 90 -7.81 15.52 20.55
C ASP A 90 -7.48 14.83 19.20
N GLY A 91 -8.45 14.76 18.29
CA GLY A 91 -8.38 14.05 17.02
C GLY A 91 -7.14 14.37 16.18
N PRO A 92 -6.82 15.65 15.90
CA PRO A 92 -5.67 16.00 15.06
C PRO A 92 -4.33 15.54 15.66
N ALA A 93 -4.20 15.58 16.98
CA ALA A 93 -2.99 15.11 17.66
C ALA A 93 -2.85 13.58 17.57
N VAL A 94 -3.95 12.85 17.84
CA VAL A 94 -4.02 11.38 17.71
C VAL A 94 -3.76 10.94 16.26
N ALA A 95 -4.35 11.63 15.28
CA ALA A 95 -4.15 11.34 13.87
C ALA A 95 -2.67 11.47 13.46
N LYS A 96 -2.00 12.51 13.94
CA LYS A 96 -0.56 12.71 13.71
C LYS A 96 0.30 11.66 14.42
N GLU A 97 0.02 11.40 15.70
CA GLU A 97 0.79 10.46 16.53
C GLU A 97 0.75 9.04 15.95
N PHE A 98 -0.43 8.58 15.55
CA PHE A 98 -0.62 7.22 15.06
C PHE A 98 -0.67 7.11 13.53
N LYS A 99 -0.32 8.17 12.79
CA LYS A 99 -0.31 8.21 11.32
C LYS A 99 -1.64 7.70 10.73
N VAL A 100 -2.74 8.35 11.09
CA VAL A 100 -4.07 8.06 10.56
C VAL A 100 -4.28 8.88 9.29
N GLU A 101 -4.02 8.26 8.14
CA GLU A 101 -4.07 8.91 6.82
C GLU A 101 -5.31 8.51 6.00
N PHE A 102 -5.99 7.44 6.41
CA PHE A 102 -7.14 6.87 5.71
C PHE A 102 -8.30 6.60 6.68
N TYR A 103 -9.52 6.59 6.15
CA TYR A 103 -10.74 6.42 6.94
C TYR A 103 -11.67 5.35 6.32
N PRO A 104 -12.30 4.50 7.14
CA PRO A 104 -12.12 4.36 8.59
C PRO A 104 -10.78 3.74 8.96
N THR A 105 -10.24 4.16 10.10
CA THR A 105 -9.12 3.49 10.77
C THR A 105 -9.55 3.06 12.16
N TYR A 106 -9.12 1.87 12.57
CA TYR A 106 -9.41 1.25 13.86
C TYR A 106 -8.12 1.13 14.64
N LEU A 107 -8.04 1.82 15.77
CA LEU A 107 -6.88 1.79 16.65
C LEU A 107 -7.22 1.01 17.91
N PHE A 108 -6.35 0.08 18.28
CA PHE A 108 -6.49 -0.72 19.47
C PHE A 108 -5.36 -0.40 20.42
N PHE A 109 -5.66 -0.11 21.69
CA PHE A 109 -4.65 0.28 22.68
C PHE A 109 -4.68 -0.62 23.91
N THR A 110 -3.53 -0.77 24.55
CA THR A 110 -3.43 -1.39 25.88
C THR A 110 -4.21 -0.54 26.89
N PRO A 111 -4.54 -1.08 28.08
CA PRO A 111 -5.15 -0.29 29.15
C PRO A 111 -4.33 0.95 29.55
N ASP A 112 -3.02 0.94 29.31
CA ASP A 112 -2.11 2.07 29.57
C ASP A 112 -1.99 3.05 28.39
N GLY A 113 -2.67 2.78 27.26
CA GLY A 113 -2.72 3.66 26.10
C GLY A 113 -1.62 3.43 25.06
N GLU A 114 -0.88 2.32 25.11
CA GLU A 114 0.08 1.94 24.07
C GLU A 114 -0.64 1.31 22.88
N LEU A 115 -0.26 1.65 21.64
CA LEU A 115 -0.88 1.06 20.44
C LEU A 115 -0.59 -0.46 20.35
N MET A 116 -1.65 -1.27 20.40
CA MET A 116 -1.62 -2.72 20.24
C MET A 116 -1.69 -3.15 18.78
N HIS A 117 -2.62 -2.54 18.04
CA HIS A 117 -2.91 -2.92 16.66
C HIS A 117 -3.59 -1.77 15.91
N LYS A 118 -3.46 -1.82 14.59
CA LYS A 118 -4.12 -0.91 13.66
C LYS A 118 -4.76 -1.75 12.57
N ALA A 119 -6.03 -1.51 12.31
CA ALA A 119 -6.74 -2.05 11.16
C ALA A 119 -7.39 -0.91 10.37
N MET A 120 -7.65 -1.11 9.09
CA MET A 120 -8.19 -0.07 8.21
C MET A 120 -9.28 -0.62 7.30
N GLY A 121 -10.08 0.30 6.75
CA GLY A 121 -11.04 0.03 5.70
C GLY A 121 -12.39 -0.47 6.20
N ALA A 122 -13.43 -0.18 5.42
CA ALA A 122 -14.76 -0.70 5.68
C ALA A 122 -14.81 -2.20 5.35
N LYS A 123 -15.45 -2.99 6.21
CA LYS A 123 -15.54 -4.45 6.10
C LYS A 123 -16.83 -4.99 6.72
N GLY A 124 -17.15 -6.25 6.45
CA GLY A 124 -18.33 -6.91 7.03
C GLY A 124 -18.18 -7.16 8.54
N PRO A 125 -19.28 -7.49 9.24
CA PRO A 125 -19.26 -7.78 10.68
C PRO A 125 -18.25 -8.86 11.09
N GLU A 126 -18.16 -9.95 10.32
CA GLU A 126 -17.25 -11.06 10.61
C GLU A 126 -15.78 -10.61 10.59
N ASP A 127 -15.37 -9.90 9.54
CA ASP A 127 -13.99 -9.43 9.41
C ASP A 127 -13.66 -8.32 10.41
N PHE A 128 -14.65 -7.50 10.78
CA PHE A 128 -14.48 -6.50 11.83
C PHE A 128 -14.28 -7.15 13.21
N ILE A 129 -14.98 -8.24 13.51
CA ILE A 129 -14.74 -9.04 14.72
C ILE A 129 -13.34 -9.67 14.68
N LYS A 130 -12.89 -10.18 13.52
CA LYS A 130 -11.53 -10.73 13.35
C LYS A 130 -10.43 -9.69 13.61
N ASP A 131 -10.63 -8.43 13.23
CA ASP A 131 -9.70 -7.35 13.56
C ASP A 131 -9.55 -7.21 15.09
N GLY A 132 -10.68 -7.21 15.81
CA GLY A 132 -10.69 -7.15 17.27
C GLY A 132 -10.03 -8.38 17.91
N GLN A 133 -10.26 -9.58 17.38
CA GLN A 133 -9.60 -10.81 17.83
C GLN A 133 -8.08 -10.77 17.62
N THR A 134 -7.67 -10.29 16.44
CA THR A 134 -6.25 -10.14 16.11
C THR A 134 -5.60 -9.11 17.01
N ALA A 135 -6.28 -7.99 17.29
CA ALA A 135 -5.80 -6.97 18.22
C ALA A 135 -5.66 -7.52 19.64
N ALA A 136 -6.62 -8.32 20.12
CA ALA A 136 -6.61 -8.88 21.48
C ALA A 136 -5.57 -10.00 21.68
N ASP A 137 -5.16 -10.71 20.62
CA ASP A 137 -4.18 -11.79 20.70
C ASP A 137 -2.73 -11.26 20.65
N PRO A 138 -1.93 -11.40 21.73
CA PRO A 138 -0.53 -10.98 21.77
C PRO A 138 0.37 -11.68 20.75
N ASN A 139 -0.02 -12.84 20.22
CA ASN A 139 0.74 -13.53 19.19
C ASN A 139 0.47 -12.99 17.77
N SER A 140 -0.67 -12.31 17.59
CA SER A 140 -1.17 -11.88 16.29
C SER A 140 -1.21 -10.37 16.11
N ASN A 141 -1.32 -9.59 17.19
CA ASN A 141 -1.35 -8.13 17.12
C ASN A 141 0.00 -7.52 16.74
N LEU A 142 0.00 -6.24 16.39
CA LEU A 142 1.21 -5.55 15.91
C LEU A 142 2.23 -5.41 17.04
N TYR A 143 1.77 -5.01 18.23
CA TYR A 143 2.61 -4.78 19.40
C TYR A 143 3.40 -6.02 19.83
N GLY A 144 2.74 -7.17 19.91
CA GLY A 144 3.37 -8.44 20.28
C GLY A 144 4.38 -8.93 19.25
N GLN A 145 4.09 -8.74 17.96
CA GLN A 145 5.06 -9.04 16.89
C GLN A 145 6.27 -8.10 16.94
N VAL A 146 6.07 -6.81 17.17
CA VAL A 146 7.17 -5.85 17.39
C VAL A 146 8.02 -6.29 18.58
N LYS A 147 7.40 -6.69 19.69
CA LYS A 147 8.11 -7.18 20.88
C LYS A 147 8.89 -8.46 20.59
N ARG A 148 8.28 -9.43 19.91
CA ARG A 148 8.91 -10.69 19.48
C ARG A 148 10.13 -10.43 18.60
N PHE A 149 10.00 -9.53 17.62
CA PHE A 149 11.12 -9.11 16.77
C PHE A 149 12.22 -8.38 17.56
N LYS A 150 11.86 -7.44 18.44
CA LYS A 150 12.84 -6.74 19.31
C LYS A 150 13.59 -7.69 20.24
N ASN A 151 12.95 -8.77 20.68
CA ASN A 151 13.56 -9.81 21.52
C ASN A 151 14.44 -10.81 20.75
N GLY A 152 14.70 -10.57 19.46
CA GLY A 152 15.66 -11.35 18.68
C GLY A 152 15.06 -12.49 17.86
N ASP A 153 13.74 -12.64 17.81
CA ASP A 153 13.14 -13.65 16.94
C ASP A 153 13.35 -13.27 15.46
N ARG A 154 14.02 -14.16 14.73
CA ARG A 154 14.35 -14.04 13.30
C ARG A 154 13.90 -15.27 12.52
N ASP A 155 12.92 -16.02 13.02
CA ASP A 155 12.31 -17.11 12.26
C ASP A 155 11.76 -16.56 10.94
N PRO A 156 12.14 -17.11 9.77
CA PRO A 156 11.75 -16.56 8.48
C PRO A 156 10.24 -16.48 8.27
N LYS A 157 9.46 -17.49 8.72
CA LYS A 157 8.01 -17.49 8.54
C LYS A 157 7.34 -16.40 9.39
N PHE A 158 7.83 -16.22 10.61
CA PHE A 158 7.41 -15.10 11.44
C PHE A 158 7.73 -13.77 10.78
N VAL A 159 8.95 -13.57 10.31
CA VAL A 159 9.38 -12.30 9.71
C VAL A 159 8.62 -11.99 8.43
N GLU A 160 8.38 -12.98 7.56
CA GLU A 160 7.54 -12.84 6.36
C GLU A 160 6.12 -12.38 6.72
N SER A 161 5.47 -13.07 7.68
CA SER A 161 4.13 -12.68 8.13
C SER A 161 4.11 -11.28 8.76
N PHE A 162 5.16 -10.93 9.50
CA PHE A 162 5.28 -9.63 10.15
C PHE A 162 5.48 -8.50 9.13
N LEU A 163 6.37 -8.67 8.17
CA LEU A 163 6.59 -7.73 7.07
C LEU A 163 5.34 -7.52 6.22
N SER A 164 4.59 -8.60 5.95
CA SER A 164 3.32 -8.54 5.23
C SER A 164 2.30 -7.66 5.96
N LYS A 165 2.22 -7.77 7.30
CA LYS A 165 1.34 -6.91 8.11
C LYS A 165 1.81 -5.45 8.14
N LEU A 166 3.12 -5.19 8.06
CA LEU A 166 3.66 -3.83 8.12
C LEU A 166 3.49 -3.04 6.83
N GLY A 167 3.45 -3.70 5.67
CA GLY A 167 3.44 -3.02 4.36
C GLY A 167 2.37 -1.95 4.21
N ASP A 168 1.16 -2.24 4.71
CA ASP A 168 0.03 -1.30 4.66
C ASP A 168 -0.06 -0.39 5.91
N LEU A 169 0.64 -0.73 6.99
CA LEU A 169 0.46 -0.09 8.31
C LEU A 169 1.58 0.91 8.67
N ASP A 170 2.84 0.57 8.36
CA ASP A 170 4.02 1.40 8.61
C ASP A 170 5.21 0.95 7.72
N GLN A 171 5.33 1.59 6.56
CA GLN A 171 6.39 1.31 5.57
C GLN A 171 7.80 1.56 6.13
N ASN A 172 7.98 2.54 7.02
CA ASN A 172 9.28 2.81 7.63
C ASN A 172 9.68 1.65 8.55
N MET A 173 8.76 1.17 9.38
CA MET A 173 9.01 0.01 10.22
C MET A 173 9.25 -1.25 9.37
N GLN A 174 8.52 -1.42 8.27
CA GLN A 174 8.74 -2.53 7.35
C GLN A 174 10.19 -2.54 6.84
N LYS A 175 10.70 -1.39 6.40
CA LYS A 175 12.09 -1.23 5.97
C LYS A 175 13.07 -1.57 7.09
N ASP A 176 12.87 -1.04 8.30
CA ASP A 176 13.75 -1.30 9.45
C ASP A 176 13.79 -2.78 9.82
N VAL A 177 12.63 -3.46 9.78
CA VAL A 177 12.51 -4.91 10.04
C VAL A 177 13.24 -5.70 8.96
N LEU A 178 13.06 -5.35 7.69
CA LEU A 178 13.72 -6.02 6.58
C LEU A 178 15.25 -5.88 6.68
N ASP A 179 15.75 -4.66 6.88
CA ASP A 179 17.20 -4.40 6.99
C ASP A 179 17.80 -5.10 8.22
N THR A 180 17.06 -5.13 9.34
CA THR A 180 17.47 -5.87 10.55
C THR A 180 17.47 -7.39 10.33
N TYR A 181 16.52 -7.93 9.55
CA TYR A 181 16.45 -9.35 9.24
C TYR A 181 17.66 -9.82 8.42
N TRP A 182 18.09 -9.02 7.45
CA TRP A 182 19.22 -9.34 6.59
C TRP A 182 20.58 -9.14 7.24
N LYS A 183 20.65 -8.41 8.37
CA LYS A 183 21.90 -8.12 9.05
C LYS A 183 22.61 -9.40 9.49
N GLY A 184 23.83 -9.61 9.00
CA GLY A 184 24.69 -10.75 9.34
C GLY A 184 24.42 -12.03 8.55
N LYS A 185 23.38 -12.06 7.71
CA LYS A 185 23.13 -13.16 6.77
C LYS A 185 24.11 -13.08 5.59
N LYS A 186 24.44 -14.24 5.02
CA LYS A 186 25.22 -14.31 3.78
C LYS A 186 24.28 -14.15 2.60
N MET A 187 24.78 -13.61 1.49
CA MET A 187 23.99 -13.51 0.26
C MET A 187 23.53 -14.88 -0.27
N THR A 188 24.31 -15.94 -0.01
CA THR A 188 23.93 -17.32 -0.34
C THR A 188 22.68 -17.81 0.39
N ASP A 189 22.36 -17.21 1.54
CA ASP A 189 21.18 -17.59 2.34
C ASP A 189 19.88 -17.22 1.60
N LEU A 190 19.94 -16.33 0.60
CA LEU A 190 18.80 -16.02 -0.29
C LEU A 190 18.34 -17.24 -1.10
N LEU A 191 19.17 -18.29 -1.23
CA LEU A 191 18.76 -19.55 -1.83
C LEU A 191 17.89 -20.38 -0.89
N GLU A 192 17.75 -20.06 0.39
CA GLU A 192 16.80 -20.75 1.25
C GLU A 192 15.36 -20.36 0.88
N PRO A 193 14.41 -21.30 0.71
CA PRO A 193 13.05 -20.97 0.24
C PRO A 193 12.32 -19.91 1.06
N ALA A 194 12.51 -19.88 2.38
CA ALA A 194 11.88 -18.88 3.23
C ALA A 194 12.52 -17.48 3.10
N ASN A 195 13.85 -17.42 2.90
CA ASN A 195 14.54 -16.15 2.63
C ASN A 195 14.18 -15.62 1.24
N TRP A 196 14.04 -16.53 0.28
CA TRP A 196 13.59 -16.18 -1.06
C TRP A 196 12.19 -15.57 -1.05
N ALA A 197 11.25 -16.12 -0.27
CA ALA A 197 9.91 -15.55 -0.12
C ALA A 197 9.96 -14.13 0.43
N ILE A 198 10.73 -13.90 1.50
CA ILE A 198 10.92 -12.55 2.08
C ILE A 198 11.52 -11.57 1.06
N PHE A 199 12.55 -11.99 0.32
CA PHE A 199 13.13 -11.15 -0.73
C PHE A 199 12.12 -10.86 -1.85
N ARG A 200 11.43 -11.90 -2.33
CA ARG A 200 10.46 -11.79 -3.41
C ARG A 200 9.32 -10.85 -3.05
N ASP A 201 8.84 -10.88 -1.81
CA ASP A 201 7.61 -10.20 -1.43
C ASP A 201 7.86 -8.84 -0.77
N HIS A 202 9.07 -8.59 -0.23
CA HIS A 202 9.34 -7.39 0.56
C HIS A 202 10.59 -6.59 0.17
N GLU A 203 11.55 -7.14 -0.60
CA GLU A 203 12.65 -6.31 -1.11
C GLU A 203 12.15 -5.41 -2.24
N THR A 204 12.25 -4.09 -2.08
CA THR A 204 11.83 -3.12 -3.10
C THR A 204 12.99 -2.31 -3.66
N ASP A 205 14.14 -2.32 -3.00
CA ASP A 205 15.31 -1.56 -3.43
C ASP A 205 16.10 -2.34 -4.48
N ILE A 206 15.96 -1.95 -5.75
CA ILE A 206 16.66 -2.58 -6.88
C ILE A 206 18.15 -2.21 -6.95
N LEU A 207 18.57 -1.20 -6.17
CA LEU A 207 19.95 -0.78 -6.01
C LEU A 207 20.63 -1.48 -4.83
N SER A 208 19.89 -2.22 -4.00
CA SER A 208 20.43 -2.96 -2.88
C SER A 208 21.43 -4.05 -3.33
N GLU A 209 22.43 -4.33 -2.48
CA GLU A 209 23.40 -5.40 -2.71
C GLU A 209 22.73 -6.76 -2.85
N ARG A 210 21.63 -7.00 -2.11
CA ARG A 210 20.84 -8.24 -2.19
C ARG A 210 20.21 -8.40 -3.55
N TYR A 211 19.54 -7.36 -4.04
CA TYR A 211 18.94 -7.40 -5.37
C TYR A 211 20.00 -7.61 -6.44
N LYS A 212 21.15 -6.94 -6.32
CA LYS A 212 22.30 -7.15 -7.21
C LYS A 212 22.83 -8.56 -7.16
N TYR A 213 22.96 -9.15 -5.98
CA TYR A 213 23.40 -10.52 -5.85
C TYR A 213 22.46 -11.50 -6.54
N VAL A 214 21.14 -11.39 -6.33
CA VAL A 214 20.14 -12.22 -7.01
C VAL A 214 20.25 -12.05 -8.52
N PHE A 215 20.35 -10.80 -8.99
CA PHE A 215 20.51 -10.49 -10.41
C PHE A 215 21.78 -11.14 -10.99
N ASP A 216 22.94 -10.94 -10.37
CA ASP A 216 24.22 -11.42 -10.91
C ASP A 216 24.33 -12.97 -10.85
N ASN A 217 23.59 -13.61 -9.94
CA ASN A 217 23.61 -15.07 -9.72
C ASN A 217 22.34 -15.80 -10.18
N ARG A 218 21.53 -15.18 -11.05
CA ARG A 218 20.21 -15.68 -11.47
C ARG A 218 20.18 -17.16 -11.85
N LYS A 219 21.23 -17.70 -12.48
CA LYS A 219 21.32 -19.12 -12.83
C LYS A 219 21.06 -20.04 -11.62
N ALA A 220 21.72 -19.78 -10.49
CA ALA A 220 21.54 -20.57 -9.28
C ALA A 220 20.11 -20.45 -8.70
N PHE A 221 19.51 -19.26 -8.83
CA PHE A 221 18.12 -19.03 -8.41
C PHE A 221 17.11 -19.68 -9.36
N TYR A 222 17.39 -19.70 -10.67
CA TYR A 222 16.56 -20.39 -11.66
C TYR A 222 16.53 -21.89 -11.39
N ASP A 223 17.69 -22.49 -11.10
CA ASP A 223 17.79 -23.92 -10.79
C ASP A 223 16.95 -24.30 -9.55
N LYS A 224 16.75 -23.36 -8.62
CA LYS A 224 16.06 -23.61 -7.35
C LYS A 224 14.59 -23.20 -7.32
N PHE A 225 14.24 -22.06 -7.93
CA PHE A 225 12.92 -21.42 -7.83
C PHE A 225 12.22 -21.31 -9.19
N GLY A 226 12.93 -21.58 -10.28
CA GLY A 226 12.41 -21.46 -11.63
C GLY A 226 12.57 -20.06 -12.22
N LYS A 227 12.87 -20.00 -13.53
CA LYS A 227 13.12 -18.75 -14.25
C LYS A 227 11.99 -17.73 -14.14
N ASN A 228 10.74 -18.19 -14.26
CA ASN A 228 9.58 -17.31 -14.27
C ASN A 228 9.36 -16.60 -12.93
N ASP A 229 9.60 -17.29 -11.81
CA ASP A 229 9.46 -16.71 -10.47
C ASP A 229 10.56 -15.68 -10.20
N VAL A 230 11.81 -16.01 -10.53
CA VAL A 230 12.96 -15.13 -10.35
C VAL A 230 12.87 -13.90 -11.24
N ASP A 231 12.65 -14.08 -12.55
CA ASP A 231 12.55 -12.95 -13.47
C ASP A 231 11.31 -12.10 -13.19
N GLY A 232 10.18 -12.75 -12.88
CA GLY A 232 8.97 -12.05 -12.46
C GLY A 232 9.21 -11.19 -11.22
N SER A 233 9.88 -11.73 -10.20
CA SER A 233 10.25 -11.01 -8.99
C SER A 233 11.11 -9.77 -9.29
N LEU A 234 12.14 -9.91 -10.11
CA LEU A 234 13.05 -8.81 -10.45
C LEU A 234 12.35 -7.75 -11.31
N ILE A 235 11.66 -8.16 -12.38
CA ILE A 235 11.02 -7.26 -13.34
C ILE A 235 9.87 -6.48 -12.69
N ASN A 236 9.04 -7.14 -11.86
CA ASN A 236 7.90 -6.47 -11.21
C ASN A 236 8.35 -5.36 -10.24
N LYS A 237 9.56 -5.45 -9.70
CA LYS A 237 10.17 -4.41 -8.85
C LYS A 237 10.82 -3.31 -9.67
N ALA A 238 11.52 -3.66 -10.74
CA ALA A 238 12.24 -2.70 -11.57
C ALA A 238 11.30 -1.85 -12.45
N GLY A 239 10.28 -2.46 -13.06
CA GLY A 239 9.38 -1.81 -14.02
C GLY A 239 8.77 -0.50 -13.51
N PRO A 240 8.11 -0.49 -12.34
CA PRO A 240 7.52 0.74 -11.78
C PRO A 240 8.55 1.86 -11.54
N GLN A 241 9.81 1.53 -11.25
CA GLN A 241 10.86 2.52 -10.97
C GLN A 241 11.38 3.22 -12.22
N MET A 242 11.05 2.73 -13.43
CA MET A 242 11.37 3.44 -14.67
C MET A 242 10.74 4.83 -14.71
N GLN A 243 9.48 4.95 -14.26
CA GLN A 243 8.79 6.24 -14.24
C GLN A 243 9.51 7.22 -13.32
N THR A 244 9.90 6.78 -12.13
CA THR A 244 10.69 7.59 -11.20
C THR A 244 11.99 8.05 -11.85
N ALA A 245 12.74 7.14 -12.49
CA ALA A 245 14.00 7.47 -13.16
C ALA A 245 13.82 8.50 -14.29
N LEU A 246 12.74 8.39 -15.08
CA LEU A 246 12.41 9.36 -16.12
C LEU A 246 12.01 10.73 -15.54
N GLN A 247 11.26 10.76 -14.43
CA GLN A 247 10.84 11.99 -13.77
C GLN A 247 12.00 12.73 -13.11
N THR A 248 12.93 12.01 -12.48
CA THR A 248 14.06 12.61 -11.76
C THR A 248 15.31 12.79 -12.61
N GLY A 249 15.39 12.10 -13.76
CA GLY A 249 16.61 12.04 -14.57
C GLY A 249 17.74 11.24 -13.91
N ASP A 250 17.44 10.41 -12.91
CA ASP A 250 18.41 9.56 -12.21
C ASP A 250 18.95 8.47 -13.14
N GLU A 251 20.21 8.64 -13.52
CA GLU A 251 20.90 7.77 -14.46
C GLU A 251 21.33 6.43 -13.87
N VAL A 252 21.64 6.39 -12.58
CA VAL A 252 21.99 5.14 -11.89
C VAL A 252 20.75 4.26 -11.82
N LEU A 253 19.63 4.84 -11.39
CA LEU A 253 18.35 4.14 -11.33
C LEU A 253 17.88 3.69 -12.72
N TYR A 254 17.91 4.60 -13.71
CA TYR A 254 17.52 4.28 -15.09
C TYR A 254 18.33 3.10 -15.65
N ASN A 255 19.65 3.15 -15.55
CA ASN A 255 20.52 2.10 -16.08
C ASN A 255 20.23 0.76 -15.41
N ARG A 256 19.98 0.77 -14.10
CA ARG A 256 19.62 -0.44 -13.36
C ARG A 256 18.28 -1.02 -13.81
N VAL A 257 17.25 -0.19 -13.90
CA VAL A 257 15.93 -0.66 -14.36
C VAL A 257 16.04 -1.24 -15.76
N ARG A 258 16.72 -0.53 -16.67
CA ARG A 258 16.93 -0.99 -18.05
C ARG A 258 17.66 -2.33 -18.10
N GLU A 259 18.75 -2.50 -17.35
CA GLU A 259 19.50 -3.76 -17.26
C GLU A 259 18.58 -4.93 -16.88
N VAL A 260 17.68 -4.73 -15.92
CA VAL A 260 16.72 -5.75 -15.49
C VAL A 260 15.68 -6.02 -16.57
N LEU A 261 15.05 -5.00 -17.13
CA LEU A 261 13.97 -5.17 -18.10
C LEU A 261 14.45 -5.83 -19.40
N LEU A 262 15.70 -5.60 -19.81
CA LEU A 262 16.30 -6.24 -20.98
C LEU A 262 16.46 -7.76 -20.86
N THR A 263 16.31 -8.33 -19.65
CA THR A 263 16.30 -9.79 -19.46
C THR A 263 14.97 -10.43 -19.89
N SER A 264 13.92 -9.63 -20.09
CA SER A 264 12.60 -10.11 -20.48
C SER A 264 12.51 -10.36 -21.98
N ASP A 265 11.96 -11.52 -22.35
CA ASP A 265 11.64 -11.81 -23.75
C ASP A 265 10.28 -11.29 -24.21
N LYS A 266 9.47 -10.76 -23.28
CA LYS A 266 8.12 -10.27 -23.57
C LYS A 266 8.20 -9.03 -24.48
N LYS A 267 7.44 -9.06 -25.58
CA LYS A 267 7.41 -8.00 -26.60
C LYS A 267 7.02 -6.65 -25.99
N GLU A 268 6.09 -6.66 -25.05
CA GLU A 268 5.58 -5.49 -24.34
C GLU A 268 6.67 -4.85 -23.49
N VAL A 269 7.48 -5.66 -22.79
CA VAL A 269 8.60 -5.17 -21.97
C VAL A 269 9.71 -4.62 -22.85
N LYS A 270 10.01 -5.26 -23.99
CA LYS A 270 10.98 -4.75 -24.98
C LYS A 270 10.53 -3.41 -25.56
N LYS A 271 9.26 -3.29 -25.95
CA LYS A 271 8.65 -2.02 -26.44
C LYS A 271 8.74 -0.94 -25.36
N PHE A 272 8.34 -1.24 -24.13
CA PHE A 272 8.39 -0.31 -23.00
C PHE A 272 9.83 0.17 -22.71
N THR A 273 10.79 -0.74 -22.72
CA THR A 273 12.21 -0.42 -22.49
C THR A 273 12.77 0.47 -23.60
N ALA A 274 12.46 0.17 -24.87
CA ALA A 274 12.88 0.99 -26.01
C ALA A 274 12.29 2.41 -25.94
N ASN A 275 10.99 2.52 -25.62
CA ASN A 275 10.34 3.82 -25.41
C ASN A 275 11.00 4.61 -24.26
N SER A 276 11.30 3.93 -23.16
CA SER A 276 11.93 4.56 -22.00
C SER A 276 13.33 5.08 -22.33
N GLU A 277 14.08 4.39 -23.20
CA GLU A 277 15.39 4.86 -23.67
C GLU A 277 15.27 6.13 -24.51
N VAL A 278 14.28 6.21 -25.41
CA VAL A 278 13.95 7.43 -26.15
C VAL A 278 13.65 8.58 -25.18
N LEU A 279 12.72 8.37 -24.24
CA LEU A 279 12.32 9.41 -23.29
C LEU A 279 13.46 9.83 -22.36
N PHE A 280 14.34 8.91 -21.96
CA PHE A 280 15.47 9.25 -21.12
C PHE A 280 16.48 10.16 -21.84
N LYS A 281 16.71 9.98 -23.14
CA LYS A 281 17.54 10.93 -23.93
C LYS A 281 16.92 12.33 -23.98
N LEU A 282 15.59 12.41 -24.09
CA LEU A 282 14.87 13.68 -24.04
C LEU A 282 15.04 14.36 -22.67
N VAL A 283 14.87 13.62 -21.58
CA VAL A 283 15.06 14.10 -20.19
C VAL A 283 16.49 14.60 -19.97
N LYS A 284 17.49 13.89 -20.50
CA LYS A 284 18.91 14.27 -20.40
C LYS A 284 19.32 15.35 -21.40
N LYS A 285 18.39 15.88 -22.20
CA LYS A 285 18.61 16.89 -23.24
C LYS A 285 19.64 16.48 -24.30
N ASP A 286 19.79 15.17 -24.52
CA ASP A 286 20.65 14.59 -25.55
C ASP A 286 19.86 14.50 -26.86
N TYR A 287 19.52 15.67 -27.43
CA TYR A 287 18.58 15.77 -28.55
C TYR A 287 19.06 15.03 -29.80
N LYS A 288 20.37 15.02 -30.04
CA LYS A 288 20.96 14.27 -31.17
C LYS A 288 20.64 12.78 -31.09
N ASN A 289 20.86 12.16 -29.93
CA ASN A 289 20.55 10.73 -29.77
C ASN A 289 19.06 10.49 -29.59
N PHE A 290 18.33 11.42 -28.97
CA PHE A 290 16.87 11.38 -28.90
C PHE A 290 16.25 11.31 -30.31
N ASN A 291 16.56 12.25 -31.20
CA ASN A 291 16.00 12.29 -32.55
C ASN A 291 16.29 11.01 -33.34
N LYS A 292 17.54 10.51 -33.24
CA LYS A 292 17.93 9.24 -33.86
C LYS A 292 17.10 8.07 -33.33
N LEU A 293 17.02 7.91 -32.00
CA LEU A 293 16.34 6.77 -31.37
C LEU A 293 14.82 6.85 -31.52
N ALA A 294 14.25 8.05 -31.42
CA ALA A 294 12.81 8.26 -31.57
C ALA A 294 12.33 7.89 -32.98
N ASN A 295 13.06 8.28 -34.02
CA ASN A 295 12.73 7.91 -35.40
C ASN A 295 12.82 6.41 -35.66
N ALA A 296 13.84 5.74 -35.09
CA ALA A 296 13.95 4.28 -35.14
C ALA A 296 12.78 3.62 -34.39
N TYR A 297 12.49 4.05 -33.17
CA TYR A 297 11.38 3.55 -32.35
C TYR A 297 10.02 3.70 -33.05
N VAL A 298 9.77 4.86 -33.68
CA VAL A 298 8.55 5.09 -34.46
C VAL A 298 8.41 4.06 -35.57
N THR A 299 9.47 3.84 -36.32
CA THR A 299 9.49 2.91 -37.45
C THR A 299 9.29 1.46 -37.01
N GLU A 300 9.99 1.04 -35.95
CA GLU A 300 10.04 -0.36 -35.51
C GLU A 300 8.84 -0.78 -34.65
N HIS A 301 8.26 0.15 -33.88
CA HIS A 301 7.32 -0.21 -32.82
C HIS A 301 5.94 0.44 -32.89
N ILE A 302 5.80 1.64 -33.48
CA ILE A 302 4.56 2.43 -33.32
C ILE A 302 4.02 3.11 -34.58
N ALA A 303 4.56 2.80 -35.77
CA ALA A 303 4.22 3.48 -37.02
C ALA A 303 2.71 3.46 -37.40
N GLY A 304 1.91 2.55 -36.83
CA GLY A 304 0.46 2.44 -37.01
C GLY A 304 -0.40 2.78 -35.79
N SER A 305 0.19 3.28 -34.71
CA SER A 305 -0.53 3.59 -33.47
C SER A 305 -0.72 5.11 -33.33
N ALA A 306 -1.95 5.58 -33.58
CA ALA A 306 -2.28 6.99 -33.41
C ALA A 306 -2.00 7.48 -31.98
N GLU A 307 -2.28 6.65 -30.97
CA GLU A 307 -2.05 6.98 -29.57
C GLU A 307 -0.57 7.12 -29.23
N ASP A 308 0.26 6.14 -29.60
CA ASP A 308 1.69 6.17 -29.28
C ASP A 308 2.40 7.35 -29.98
N LEU A 309 2.04 7.63 -31.24
CA LEU A 309 2.56 8.78 -31.99
C LEU A 309 2.20 10.10 -31.30
N ASN A 310 0.97 10.21 -30.79
CA ASN A 310 0.52 11.38 -30.06
C ASN A 310 1.29 11.56 -28.76
N GLN A 311 1.45 10.48 -27.97
CA GLN A 311 2.16 10.52 -26.69
C GLN A 311 3.61 10.96 -26.88
N LEU A 312 4.30 10.47 -27.91
CA LEU A 312 5.67 10.86 -28.20
C LEU A 312 5.79 12.33 -28.64
N ALA A 313 4.89 12.81 -29.51
CA ALA A 313 4.85 14.21 -29.92
C ALA A 313 4.57 15.15 -28.74
N TRP A 314 3.64 14.75 -27.87
CA TRP A 314 3.32 15.50 -26.65
C TRP A 314 4.52 15.57 -25.69
N ALA A 315 5.26 14.48 -25.53
CA ALA A 315 6.47 14.47 -24.72
C ALA A 315 7.51 15.49 -25.22
N VAL A 316 7.72 15.59 -26.54
CA VAL A 316 8.60 16.62 -27.12
C VAL A 316 8.08 18.03 -26.81
N TYR A 317 6.80 18.29 -27.09
CA TYR A 317 6.19 19.59 -26.84
C TYR A 317 6.38 20.06 -25.39
N GLN A 318 6.22 19.16 -24.42
CA GLN A 318 6.35 19.50 -23.00
C GLN A 318 7.81 19.73 -22.55
N ASN A 319 8.79 19.06 -23.15
CA ASN A 319 10.12 18.94 -22.56
C ASN A 319 11.24 19.66 -23.32
N THR A 320 11.02 20.13 -24.56
CA THR A 320 12.08 20.79 -25.32
C THR A 320 11.58 21.85 -26.31
N ASP A 321 12.46 22.81 -26.61
CA ASP A 321 12.32 23.82 -27.68
C ASP A 321 13.25 23.52 -28.88
N ASP A 322 13.92 22.36 -28.87
CA ASP A 322 14.82 21.94 -29.94
C ASP A 322 14.09 21.80 -31.28
N LYS A 323 14.54 22.54 -32.30
CA LYS A 323 13.84 22.69 -33.58
C LYS A 323 13.75 21.38 -34.37
N GLU A 324 14.78 20.54 -34.33
CA GLU A 324 14.74 19.22 -34.99
C GLU A 324 13.73 18.31 -34.29
N SER A 325 13.77 18.25 -32.96
CA SER A 325 12.82 17.48 -32.15
C SER A 325 11.37 17.92 -32.40
N LEU A 326 11.10 19.24 -32.40
CA LEU A 326 9.77 19.79 -32.68
C LEU A 326 9.29 19.48 -34.10
N SER A 327 10.17 19.53 -35.10
CA SER A 327 9.82 19.15 -36.47
C SER A 327 9.46 17.67 -36.60
N ASN A 328 10.18 16.79 -35.88
CA ASN A 328 9.83 15.37 -35.80
C ASN A 328 8.47 15.16 -35.11
N ALA A 329 8.23 15.86 -33.99
CA ALA A 329 6.96 15.81 -33.25
C ALA A 329 5.77 16.30 -34.07
N GLU A 330 5.96 17.33 -34.90
CA GLU A 330 4.93 17.84 -35.80
C GLU A 330 4.47 16.75 -36.79
N ASN A 331 5.44 16.05 -37.40
CA ASN A 331 5.17 14.94 -38.31
C ASN A 331 4.44 13.79 -37.61
N TRP A 332 4.86 13.42 -36.39
CA TRP A 332 4.21 12.36 -35.62
C TRP A 332 2.79 12.73 -35.20
N ALA A 333 2.56 13.95 -34.71
CA ALA A 333 1.24 14.43 -34.32
C ALA A 333 0.28 14.50 -35.52
N LYS A 334 0.75 15.02 -36.67
CA LYS A 334 -0.01 15.01 -37.91
C LYS A 334 -0.42 13.59 -38.33
N LYS A 335 0.55 12.65 -38.36
CA LYS A 335 0.28 11.25 -38.69
C LYS A 335 -0.69 10.59 -37.71
N SER A 336 -0.61 10.92 -36.42
CA SER A 336 -1.58 10.47 -35.42
C SER A 336 -3.02 10.90 -35.77
N VAL A 337 -3.20 12.17 -36.12
CA VAL A 337 -4.50 12.73 -36.54
C VAL A 337 -5.02 12.04 -37.80
N GLU A 338 -4.15 11.80 -38.78
CA GLU A 338 -4.49 11.10 -40.03
C GLU A 338 -4.92 9.65 -39.79
N LEU A 339 -4.26 8.93 -38.87
CA LEU A 339 -4.60 7.56 -38.52
C LEU A 339 -5.95 7.45 -37.80
N LYS A 340 -6.18 8.30 -36.78
CA LYS A 340 -7.45 8.31 -36.02
C LYS A 340 -7.62 9.64 -35.28
N LYS A 341 -8.26 10.59 -35.94
CA LYS A 341 -8.56 11.92 -35.37
C LYS A 341 -9.38 11.83 -34.09
N ASN A 342 -8.96 12.56 -33.07
CA ASN A 342 -9.67 12.76 -31.81
C ASN A 342 -9.28 14.11 -31.18
N TYR A 343 -9.86 14.43 -30.02
CA TYR A 343 -9.57 15.67 -29.30
C TYR A 343 -8.08 15.79 -28.92
N ALA A 344 -7.50 14.76 -28.31
CA ALA A 344 -6.15 14.81 -27.76
C ALA A 344 -5.06 14.99 -28.82
N ASN A 345 -5.17 14.29 -29.96
CA ASN A 345 -4.17 14.44 -31.03
C ASN A 345 -4.33 15.69 -31.89
N THR A 346 -5.53 16.22 -32.00
CA THR A 346 -5.74 17.53 -32.63
C THR A 346 -5.14 18.64 -31.77
N ASP A 347 -5.33 18.58 -30.45
CA ASP A 347 -4.74 19.52 -29.49
C ASP A 347 -3.20 19.46 -29.47
N THR A 348 -2.64 18.24 -29.42
CA THR A 348 -1.18 18.04 -29.47
C THR A 348 -0.59 18.59 -30.77
N TYR A 349 -1.23 18.32 -31.92
CA TYR A 349 -0.73 18.82 -33.21
C TYR A 349 -0.75 20.36 -33.26
N ALA A 350 -1.85 20.99 -32.83
CA ALA A 350 -1.95 22.45 -32.76
C ALA A 350 -0.88 23.05 -31.82
N SER A 351 -0.65 22.42 -30.67
CA SER A 351 0.34 22.84 -29.68
C SER A 351 1.78 22.77 -30.21
N VAL A 352 2.14 21.67 -30.89
CA VAL A 352 3.45 21.53 -31.53
C VAL A 352 3.63 22.56 -32.64
N LEU A 353 2.63 22.75 -33.51
CA LEU A 353 2.66 23.76 -34.58
C LEU A 353 2.88 25.17 -34.03
N TYR A 354 2.23 25.52 -32.92
CA TYR A 354 2.42 26.82 -32.27
C TYR A 354 3.87 26.99 -31.77
N LYS A 355 4.41 25.94 -31.16
CA LYS A 355 5.75 25.94 -30.57
C LYS A 355 6.89 25.88 -31.61
N ASN A 356 6.63 25.27 -32.76
CA ASN A 356 7.62 25.10 -33.83
C ASN A 356 7.80 26.35 -34.71
N LYS A 357 6.92 27.36 -34.60
CA LYS A 357 7.09 28.69 -35.24
C LYS A 357 8.43 29.32 -34.89
#